data_AF-A0A1Y1JSG6-F1
#
_entry.id   AF-A0A1Y1JSG6-F1
#
_cell.length_a   1.000
_cell.length_b   1.000
_cell.length_c   1.000
_cell.angle_alpha   90.00
_cell.angle_beta   90.00
_cell.angle_gamma   90.00
#
_symmetry.space_group_name_H-M   'P 1'
#
loop_
_entity.id
_entity.type
_entity.pdbx_description
1 polymer ?
#
loop_
_entity_poly.entity_id
_entity_poly.type
_entity_poly.pdbx_seq_one_letter_code
_entity_poly.pdbx_strand_id
1 'polypeptide(L)'
;MEGIDYHLVEKFPECNAIMENYITTSTTNYVPCSYGYFKARNSLENKFKEYKCNAAMSFISKMNELTPQETREAYCFYLFYWLYNEFKTNHINDDINSIYKALFDYGNSGKNICNIYKYSISDNDIPYLNDLYYMNTNLYYVKNHNFPYDKKKCDCMNECSDKYETNLKKCESNNENSFCRALDDIKNKYNNLQHLTDDCTNIKCKTLPCVKIQKIKIISTRTSKSKTTIILTILILMIPLILFIIYKFLPYNSYLHREIKRIISKCRGLKKEWSKSENPEIYNNIYWNSNYNVLYSSHYIDD
;
A
#
# COMPACT_ATOMS: atom_id res chain seq x y z
N MET A 1 -3.71 11.84 25.06
CA MET A 1 -4.85 11.27 24.31
C MET A 1 -4.28 10.54 23.12
N GLU A 2 -4.56 9.25 23.00
CA GLU A 2 -4.31 8.51 21.76
C GLU A 2 -5.25 9.06 20.68
N GLY A 3 -4.78 9.13 19.43
CA GLY A 3 -5.61 9.57 18.31
C GLY A 3 -6.74 8.59 18.01
N ILE A 4 -7.73 9.01 17.21
CA ILE A 4 -8.82 8.14 16.76
C ILE A 4 -8.24 6.96 15.97
N ASP A 5 -8.63 5.75 16.37
CA ASP A 5 -8.40 4.55 15.57
C ASP A 5 -9.54 4.35 14.58
N TYR A 6 -9.32 4.81 13.35
CA TYR A 6 -10.29 4.73 12.26
C TYR A 6 -10.55 3.29 11.78
N HIS A 7 -9.71 2.31 12.13
CA HIS A 7 -9.96 0.90 11.76
C HIS A 7 -11.27 0.38 12.37
N LEU A 8 -11.62 0.86 13.56
CA LEU A 8 -12.85 0.48 14.26
C LEU A 8 -14.13 0.80 13.46
N VAL A 9 -14.08 1.77 12.53
CA VAL A 9 -15.22 2.19 11.70
C VAL A 9 -15.69 1.06 10.76
N GLU A 10 -14.86 0.06 10.49
CA GLU A 10 -15.26 -1.13 9.73
C GLU A 10 -16.55 -1.77 10.27
N LYS A 11 -16.70 -1.82 11.60
CA LYS A 11 -17.82 -2.49 12.26
C LYS A 11 -19.08 -1.64 12.40
N PHE A 12 -19.02 -0.37 12.04
CA PHE A 12 -20.14 0.56 12.21
C PHE A 12 -21.42 0.12 11.46
N PRO A 13 -21.37 -0.42 10.23
CA PRO A 13 -22.59 -0.90 9.55
C PRO A 13 -23.29 -2.03 10.30
N GLU A 14 -22.53 -2.97 10.87
CA GLU A 14 -23.06 -4.05 11.70
C GLU A 14 -23.69 -3.49 12.98
N CYS A 15 -23.00 -2.58 13.66
CA CYS A 15 -23.51 -1.88 14.84
C CYS A 15 -24.80 -1.12 14.53
N ASN A 16 -24.86 -0.44 13.39
CA ASN A 16 -26.02 0.32 12.96
C ASN A 16 -27.22 -0.56 12.66
N ALA A 17 -27.02 -1.70 11.99
CA ALA A 17 -28.10 -2.66 11.75
C ALA A 17 -28.72 -3.14 13.08
N ILE A 18 -27.89 -3.40 14.10
CA ILE A 18 -28.35 -3.78 15.44
C ILE A 18 -29.09 -2.62 16.12
N MET A 19 -28.53 -1.41 16.09
CA MET A 19 -29.13 -0.22 16.69
C MET A 19 -30.50 0.10 16.07
N GLU A 20 -30.60 0.11 14.75
CA GLU A 20 -31.85 0.36 14.02
C GLU A 20 -32.90 -0.72 14.30
N ASN A 21 -32.48 -1.98 14.43
CA ASN A 21 -33.37 -3.04 14.87
C ASN A 21 -33.95 -2.74 16.27
N TYR A 22 -33.13 -2.29 17.23
CA TYR A 22 -33.65 -1.90 18.55
C TYR A 22 -34.55 -0.66 18.49
N ILE A 23 -34.24 0.32 17.64
CA ILE A 23 -35.06 1.51 17.43
C ILE A 23 -36.46 1.14 16.91
N THR A 24 -36.53 0.20 15.96
CA THR A 24 -37.78 -0.20 15.29
C THR A 24 -38.59 -1.24 16.08
N THR A 25 -37.93 -2.12 16.83
CA THR A 25 -38.58 -3.22 17.57
C THR A 25 -38.89 -2.88 19.02
N SER A 26 -38.41 -1.75 19.56
CA SER A 26 -38.66 -1.30 20.93
C SER A 26 -40.16 -1.10 21.21
N THR A 27 -40.82 -2.20 21.56
CA THR A 27 -42.25 -2.28 21.92
C THR A 27 -42.46 -2.78 23.35
N THR A 28 -41.42 -2.80 24.20
CA THR A 28 -41.51 -3.49 25.50
C THR A 28 -41.79 -2.56 26.67
N ASN A 29 -42.68 -3.03 27.55
CA ASN A 29 -43.27 -2.38 28.73
C ASN A 29 -42.28 -1.98 29.85
N TYR A 30 -40.98 -2.03 29.62
CA TYR A 30 -39.97 -1.55 30.56
C TYR A 30 -39.14 -0.47 29.86
N VAL A 31 -39.43 0.78 30.22
CA VAL A 31 -38.81 1.95 29.64
C VAL A 31 -37.78 2.50 30.63
N PRO A 32 -36.52 2.04 30.61
CA PRO A 32 -35.49 2.56 31.50
C PRO A 32 -35.32 4.07 31.34
N CYS A 33 -35.67 4.64 30.18
CA CYS A 33 -35.56 6.07 29.91
C CYS A 33 -36.79 6.91 30.28
N SER A 34 -37.96 6.32 30.58
CA SER A 34 -39.17 7.05 31.01
C SER A 34 -39.61 6.78 32.45
N TYR A 35 -39.06 5.73 33.08
CA TYR A 35 -39.33 5.40 34.48
C TYR A 35 -38.03 5.10 35.24
N GLY A 36 -37.98 5.46 36.53
CA GLY A 36 -36.85 5.15 37.41
C GLY A 36 -35.73 6.21 37.45
N TYR A 37 -34.52 5.78 37.81
CA TYR A 37 -33.37 6.64 38.11
C TYR A 37 -32.88 7.52 36.95
N PHE A 38 -33.19 7.16 35.69
CA PHE A 38 -32.86 7.95 34.51
C PHE A 38 -33.69 9.22 34.38
N LYS A 39 -35.02 9.13 34.60
CA LYS A 39 -35.89 10.30 34.68
C LYS A 39 -35.51 11.19 35.86
N ALA A 40 -35.03 10.59 36.95
CA ALA A 40 -34.57 11.34 38.13
C ALA A 40 -33.23 12.09 37.93
N ARG A 41 -32.47 11.81 36.86
CA ARG A 41 -31.26 12.57 36.50
C ARG A 41 -31.54 13.45 35.27
N ASN A 42 -31.64 14.75 35.52
CA ASN A 42 -31.75 15.83 34.52
C ASN A 42 -30.74 15.75 33.35
N SER A 43 -29.64 14.99 33.52
CA SER A 43 -28.62 14.84 32.49
C SER A 43 -29.11 14.07 31.26
N LEU A 44 -30.14 13.23 31.34
CA LEU A 44 -30.65 12.46 30.19
C LEU A 44 -32.12 12.78 29.84
N GLU A 45 -32.87 13.31 30.80
CA GLU A 45 -34.25 13.73 30.60
C GLU A 45 -34.34 14.80 29.48
N ASN A 46 -35.24 14.59 28.51
CA ASN A 46 -35.47 15.45 27.34
C ASN A 46 -34.34 15.56 26.30
N LYS A 47 -33.19 14.89 26.47
CA LYS A 47 -32.09 14.90 25.48
C LYS A 47 -32.22 13.82 24.41
N PHE A 48 -32.97 12.77 24.70
CA PHE A 48 -33.24 11.69 23.76
C PHE A 48 -34.73 11.49 23.60
N LYS A 49 -35.16 11.17 22.38
CA LYS A 49 -36.46 10.53 22.19
C LYS A 49 -36.43 9.18 22.91
N GLU A 50 -37.49 8.88 23.64
CA GLU A 50 -37.61 7.70 24.51
C GLU A 50 -37.16 6.40 23.82
N TYR A 51 -37.70 6.12 22.63
CA TYR A 51 -37.38 4.90 21.88
C TYR A 51 -35.90 4.81 21.49
N LYS A 52 -35.23 5.94 21.19
CA LYS A 52 -33.78 5.97 20.88
C LYS A 52 -32.95 5.71 22.13
N CYS A 53 -33.37 6.24 23.27
CA CYS A 53 -32.70 5.97 24.54
C CYS A 53 -32.82 4.48 24.92
N ASN A 54 -34.00 3.88 24.79
CA ASN A 54 -34.18 2.44 25.03
C ASN A 54 -33.34 1.59 24.07
N ALA A 55 -33.22 2.01 22.80
CA ALA A 55 -32.36 1.34 21.83
C ALA A 55 -30.88 1.40 22.25
N ALA A 56 -30.40 2.57 22.69
CA ALA A 56 -29.04 2.71 23.21
C ALA A 56 -28.78 1.80 24.42
N MET A 57 -29.77 1.68 25.32
CA MET A 57 -29.68 0.76 26.48
C MET A 57 -29.63 -0.70 26.06
N SER A 58 -30.46 -1.10 25.09
CA SER A 58 -30.45 -2.45 24.53
C SER A 58 -29.12 -2.77 23.84
N PHE A 59 -28.58 -1.77 23.14
CA PHE A 59 -27.27 -1.85 22.50
C PHE A 59 -26.13 -2.02 23.52
N ILE A 60 -26.14 -1.27 24.64
CA ILE A 60 -25.18 -1.43 25.74
C ILE A 60 -25.28 -2.83 26.36
N SER A 61 -26.51 -3.32 26.60
CA SER A 61 -26.71 -4.68 27.11
C SER A 61 -26.08 -5.72 26.18
N LYS A 62 -26.25 -5.57 24.86
CA LYS A 62 -25.62 -6.44 23.87
C LYS A 62 -24.10 -6.47 23.97
N MET A 63 -23.46 -5.35 24.30
CA MET A 63 -22.00 -5.28 24.43
C MET A 63 -21.44 -6.18 25.53
N ASN A 64 -22.22 -6.49 26.57
CA ASN A 64 -21.80 -7.39 27.63
C ASN A 64 -21.57 -8.82 27.15
N GLU A 65 -22.23 -9.21 26.07
CA GLU A 65 -22.14 -10.54 25.48
C GLU A 65 -20.99 -10.64 24.46
N LEU A 66 -20.38 -9.51 24.08
CA LEU A 66 -19.38 -9.48 23.00
C LEU A 66 -18.03 -10.01 23.47
N THR A 67 -17.52 -10.96 22.70
CA THR A 67 -16.13 -11.42 22.68
C THR A 67 -15.71 -11.58 21.21
N PRO A 68 -14.48 -11.20 20.80
CA PRO A 68 -13.34 -10.67 21.57
C PRO A 68 -13.39 -9.14 21.84
N GLN A 69 -12.41 -8.62 22.59
CA GLN A 69 -12.31 -7.22 23.02
C GLN A 69 -12.30 -6.21 21.86
N GLU A 70 -11.63 -6.50 20.75
CA GLU A 70 -11.57 -5.60 19.59
C GLU A 70 -12.96 -5.30 19.01
N THR A 71 -13.83 -6.32 18.93
CA THR A 71 -15.23 -6.15 18.53
C THR A 71 -15.96 -5.20 19.47
N ARG A 72 -15.73 -5.34 20.78
CA ARG A 72 -16.35 -4.50 21.79
C ARG A 72 -15.89 -3.04 21.68
N GLU A 73 -14.61 -2.79 21.43
CA GLU A 73 -14.10 -1.41 21.26
C GLU A 73 -14.73 -0.70 20.05
N ALA A 74 -14.99 -1.42 18.96
CA ALA A 74 -15.68 -0.85 17.81
C ALA A 74 -17.15 -0.49 18.13
N TYR A 75 -17.83 -1.32 18.93
CA TYR A 75 -19.22 -1.07 19.37
C TYR A 75 -19.29 0.12 20.33
N CYS A 76 -18.33 0.22 21.25
CA CYS A 76 -18.16 1.39 22.11
C CYS A 76 -18.01 2.66 21.27
N PHE A 77 -17.10 2.63 20.31
CA PHE A 77 -16.83 3.79 19.45
C PHE A 77 -18.02 4.16 18.58
N TYR A 78 -18.70 3.17 18.01
CA TYR A 78 -19.93 3.39 17.25
C TYR A 78 -20.99 4.09 18.10
N LEU A 79 -21.23 3.64 19.33
CA LEU A 79 -22.23 4.26 20.21
C LEU A 79 -21.86 5.72 20.49
N PHE A 80 -20.60 6.02 20.75
CA PHE A 80 -20.14 7.40 20.95
C PHE A 80 -20.37 8.27 19.69
N TYR A 81 -19.99 7.76 18.51
CA TYR A 81 -20.23 8.43 17.22
C TYR A 81 -21.74 8.65 16.95
N TRP A 82 -22.58 7.66 17.26
CA TRP A 82 -24.03 7.74 17.10
C TRP A 82 -24.63 8.83 18.01
N LEU A 83 -24.25 8.85 19.30
CA LEU A 83 -24.70 9.89 20.24
C LEU A 83 -24.26 11.29 19.80
N TYR A 84 -23.01 11.41 19.33
CA TYR A 84 -22.48 12.67 18.82
C TYR A 84 -23.34 13.22 17.67
N ASN A 85 -23.71 12.37 16.71
CA ASN A 85 -24.54 12.78 15.58
C ASN A 85 -25.98 13.11 15.99
N GLU A 86 -26.56 12.35 16.92
CA GLU A 86 -27.88 12.68 17.50
C GLU A 86 -27.86 14.05 18.16
N PHE A 87 -26.81 14.37 18.93
CA PHE A 87 -26.71 15.64 19.64
C PHE A 87 -26.53 16.81 18.67
N LYS A 88 -25.66 16.63 17.69
CA LYS A 88 -25.43 17.63 16.64
C LYS A 88 -26.70 17.91 15.82
N THR A 89 -27.45 16.87 15.47
CA THR A 89 -28.70 16.99 14.69
C THR A 89 -29.81 17.68 15.49
N ASN A 90 -29.88 17.43 16.79
CA ASN A 90 -30.90 18.01 17.67
C ASN A 90 -30.44 19.32 18.36
N HIS A 91 -29.29 19.88 17.97
CA HIS A 91 -28.70 21.11 18.55
C HIS A 91 -28.54 21.06 20.09
N ILE A 92 -28.18 19.88 20.62
CA ILE A 92 -27.98 19.67 22.05
C ILE A 92 -26.55 20.06 22.40
N ASN A 93 -26.38 21.11 23.21
CA ASN A 93 -25.07 21.66 23.60
C ASN A 93 -24.57 21.09 24.94
N ASP A 94 -24.72 19.78 25.13
CA ASP A 94 -24.31 19.08 26.33
C ASP A 94 -22.97 18.38 26.15
N ASP A 95 -22.27 18.15 27.27
CA ASP A 95 -21.06 17.33 27.27
C ASP A 95 -21.39 15.86 26.96
N ILE A 96 -21.13 15.46 25.72
CA ILE A 96 -21.34 14.10 25.21
C ILE A 96 -20.62 13.06 26.08
N ASN A 97 -19.45 13.36 26.63
CA ASN A 97 -18.71 12.42 27.48
C ASN A 97 -19.48 12.12 28.78
N SER A 98 -20.06 13.16 29.38
CA SER A 98 -20.89 13.02 30.57
C SER A 98 -22.15 12.18 30.29
N ILE A 99 -22.76 12.35 29.12
CA ILE A 99 -23.92 11.57 28.67
C ILE A 99 -23.55 10.11 28.39
N TYR A 100 -22.46 9.90 27.65
CA TYR A 100 -21.95 8.58 27.32
C TYR A 100 -21.63 7.81 28.60
N LYS A 101 -20.96 8.44 29.56
CA LYS A 101 -20.71 7.89 30.89
C LYS A 101 -22.00 7.51 31.62
N ALA A 102 -22.96 8.43 31.67
CA ALA A 102 -24.21 8.19 32.36
C ALA A 102 -24.92 6.95 31.79
N LEU A 103 -24.98 6.78 30.46
CA LEU A 103 -25.58 5.61 29.82
C LEU A 103 -24.94 4.29 30.30
N PHE A 104 -23.62 4.22 30.44
CA PHE A 104 -22.93 3.01 30.92
C PHE A 104 -23.06 2.76 32.42
N ASP A 105 -22.98 3.83 33.23
CA ASP A 105 -23.13 3.72 34.68
C ASP A 105 -24.45 3.01 35.03
N TYR A 106 -25.50 3.27 34.27
CA TYR A 106 -26.79 2.62 34.43
C TYR A 106 -26.95 1.32 33.64
N GLY A 107 -26.63 1.36 32.34
CA GLY A 107 -26.86 0.23 31.43
C GLY A 107 -26.02 -1.00 31.73
N ASN A 108 -24.94 -0.84 32.50
CA ASN A 108 -24.11 -1.95 32.90
C ASN A 108 -23.78 -2.02 34.40
N SER A 109 -24.62 -1.46 35.26
CA SER A 109 -24.38 -1.48 36.72
C SER A 109 -22.97 -0.98 37.10
N GLY A 110 -22.48 0.06 36.43
CA GLY A 110 -21.15 0.65 36.68
C GLY A 110 -19.94 -0.13 36.15
N LYS A 111 -20.13 -1.25 35.45
CA LYS A 111 -19.00 -1.96 34.81
C LYS A 111 -18.51 -1.17 33.59
N ASN A 112 -17.23 -0.81 33.62
CA ASN A 112 -16.57 -0.06 32.56
C ASN A 112 -16.22 -0.97 31.35
N ILE A 113 -17.21 -1.27 30.49
CA ILE A 113 -17.01 -2.06 29.25
C ILE A 113 -16.18 -1.27 28.23
N CYS A 114 -16.44 0.03 28.17
CA CYS A 114 -15.94 0.95 27.17
C CYS A 114 -15.12 2.00 27.89
N ASN A 115 -13.84 2.19 27.54
CA ASN A 115 -13.08 3.29 28.11
C ASN A 115 -13.68 4.63 27.64
N ILE A 116 -14.55 5.22 28.47
CA ILE A 116 -15.35 6.42 28.16
C ILE A 116 -14.47 7.60 27.73
N TYR A 117 -13.24 7.68 28.24
CA TYR A 117 -12.31 8.77 27.96
C TYR A 117 -11.36 8.47 26.78
N LYS A 118 -11.47 7.30 26.14
CA LYS A 118 -10.67 6.92 24.98
C LYS A 118 -11.03 7.74 23.74
N TYR A 119 -12.29 8.13 23.61
CA TYR A 119 -12.80 8.77 22.41
C TYR A 119 -12.97 10.27 22.60
N SER A 120 -12.33 11.06 21.75
CA SER A 120 -12.65 12.46 21.55
C SER A 120 -12.81 12.71 20.06
N ILE A 121 -14.07 12.82 19.62
CA ILE A 121 -14.37 13.19 18.25
C ILE A 121 -14.48 14.72 18.22
N SER A 122 -13.63 15.35 17.40
CA SER A 122 -13.77 16.76 17.05
C SER A 122 -14.59 16.92 15.76
N ASP A 123 -15.08 18.13 15.50
CA ASP A 123 -15.76 18.45 14.23
C ASP A 123 -14.89 18.16 13.01
N ASN A 124 -13.55 18.21 13.14
CA ASN A 124 -12.63 17.91 12.06
C ASN A 124 -12.54 16.41 11.74
N ASP A 125 -12.85 15.54 12.71
CA ASP A 125 -12.79 14.08 12.54
C ASP A 125 -14.04 13.54 11.84
N ILE A 126 -15.17 14.23 12.00
CA ILE A 126 -16.49 13.81 11.51
C ILE A 126 -16.53 13.54 10.01
N PRO A 127 -15.99 14.40 9.13
CA PRO A 127 -15.95 14.10 7.70
C PRO A 127 -15.24 12.77 7.37
N TYR A 128 -14.14 12.47 8.08
CA TYR A 128 -13.39 11.22 7.88
C TYR A 128 -14.17 10.00 8.37
N LEU A 129 -14.79 10.11 9.56
CA LEU A 129 -15.64 9.05 10.11
C LEU A 129 -16.85 8.77 9.20
N ASN A 130 -17.53 9.82 8.75
CA ASN A 130 -18.70 9.71 7.88
C ASN A 130 -18.34 9.05 6.54
N ASP A 131 -17.20 9.41 5.95
CA ASP A 131 -16.76 8.86 4.68
C ASP A 131 -16.40 7.37 4.79
N LEU A 132 -15.62 6.99 5.81
CA LEU A 132 -15.29 5.59 6.08
C LEU A 132 -16.53 4.78 6.41
N TYR A 133 -17.43 5.32 7.24
CA TYR A 133 -18.66 4.64 7.61
C TYR A 133 -19.56 4.42 6.38
N TYR A 134 -19.71 5.44 5.54
CA TYR A 134 -20.49 5.35 4.31
C TYR A 134 -19.94 4.28 3.34
N MET A 135 -18.62 4.27 3.11
CA MET A 135 -17.98 3.25 2.27
C MET A 135 -18.16 1.84 2.85
N ASN A 136 -17.90 1.65 4.14
CA ASN A 136 -18.12 0.36 4.80
C ASN A 136 -19.59 -0.07 4.74
N THR A 137 -20.54 0.87 4.82
CA THR A 137 -21.98 0.58 4.70
C THR A 137 -22.33 0.05 3.31
N ASN A 138 -21.79 0.67 2.26
CA ASN A 138 -21.98 0.20 0.88
C ASN A 138 -21.42 -1.22 0.68
N LEU A 139 -20.21 -1.47 1.18
CA LEU A 139 -19.59 -2.80 1.14
C LEU A 139 -20.39 -3.83 1.94
N TYR A 140 -20.92 -3.43 3.11
CA TYR A 140 -21.77 -4.28 3.94
C TYR A 140 -23.05 -4.69 3.21
N TYR A 141 -23.72 -3.76 2.52
CA TYR A 141 -24.91 -4.08 1.73
C TYR A 141 -24.62 -5.05 0.59
N VAL A 142 -23.51 -4.84 -0.15
CA VAL A 142 -23.10 -5.73 -1.24
C VAL A 142 -22.77 -7.12 -0.70
N LYS A 143 -21.99 -7.22 0.37
CA LYS A 143 -21.61 -8.50 0.98
C LYS A 143 -22.81 -9.30 1.47
N ASN A 144 -23.75 -8.64 2.14
CA ASN A 144 -24.90 -9.30 2.79
C ASN A 144 -26.15 -9.37 1.92
N HIS A 145 -26.10 -8.86 0.68
CA HIS A 145 -27.26 -8.76 -0.22
C HIS A 145 -28.48 -8.08 0.41
N ASN A 146 -28.23 -7.08 1.27
CA ASN A 146 -29.25 -6.37 2.02
C ASN A 146 -29.22 -4.90 1.61
N PHE A 147 -30.08 -4.52 0.67
CA PHE A 147 -30.09 -3.18 0.10
C PHE A 147 -31.34 -2.40 0.56
N PRO A 148 -31.18 -1.10 0.89
CA PRO A 148 -32.32 -0.20 0.98
C PRO A 148 -33.15 -0.19 -0.31
N TYR A 149 -34.44 0.11 -0.21
CA TYR A 149 -35.40 0.05 -1.34
C TYR A 149 -34.91 0.80 -2.60
N ASP A 150 -34.27 1.96 -2.43
CA ASP A 150 -33.80 2.81 -3.54
C ASP A 150 -32.35 2.51 -3.98
N LYS A 151 -31.66 1.57 -3.31
CA LYS A 151 -30.23 1.36 -3.51
C LYS A 151 -29.97 0.08 -4.28
N LYS A 152 -29.19 0.18 -5.35
CA LYS A 152 -28.76 -0.99 -6.12
C LYS A 152 -27.32 -1.35 -5.78
N LYS A 153 -27.03 -2.64 -5.91
CA LYS A 153 -25.71 -3.23 -5.74
C LYS A 153 -24.59 -2.50 -6.48
N CYS A 154 -24.78 -2.22 -7.77
CA CYS A 154 -23.78 -1.54 -8.60
C CYS A 154 -23.58 -0.08 -8.18
N ASP A 155 -24.64 0.57 -7.70
CA ASP A 155 -24.59 1.94 -7.21
C ASP A 155 -23.77 2.02 -5.92
N CYS A 156 -23.94 1.06 -4.99
CA CYS A 156 -23.09 0.93 -3.79
C CYS A 156 -21.60 0.89 -4.15
N MET A 157 -21.23 0.10 -5.16
CA MET A 157 -19.84 -0.05 -5.60
C MET A 157 -19.31 1.23 -6.24
N ASN A 158 -20.11 1.91 -7.06
CA ASN A 158 -19.74 3.18 -7.68
C ASN A 158 -19.54 4.27 -6.63
N GLU A 159 -20.51 4.46 -5.75
CA GLU A 159 -20.44 5.42 -4.64
C GLU A 159 -19.25 5.17 -3.72
N CYS A 160 -18.98 3.89 -3.38
CA CYS A 160 -17.81 3.53 -2.58
C CYS A 160 -16.52 3.90 -3.30
N SER A 161 -16.43 3.62 -4.61
CA SER A 161 -15.24 3.93 -5.39
C SER A 161 -14.99 5.43 -5.51
N ASP A 162 -16.03 6.23 -5.72
CA ASP A 162 -15.94 7.68 -5.81
C ASP A 162 -15.47 8.31 -4.49
N LYS A 163 -16.01 7.81 -3.37
CA LYS A 163 -15.62 8.27 -2.04
C LYS A 163 -14.20 7.86 -1.69
N TYR A 164 -13.78 6.66 -2.08
CA TYR A 164 -12.41 6.19 -1.90
C TYR A 164 -11.41 7.07 -2.65
N GLU A 165 -11.64 7.35 -3.94
CA GLU A 165 -10.73 8.18 -4.74
C GLU A 165 -10.63 9.61 -4.22
N THR A 166 -11.74 10.16 -3.71
CA THR A 166 -11.76 11.48 -3.08
C THR A 166 -10.89 11.52 -1.82
N ASN A 167 -10.92 10.44 -1.03
CA ASN A 167 -10.16 10.35 0.22
C ASN A 167 -8.71 9.89 0.02
N LEU A 168 -8.40 9.20 -1.07
CA LEU A 168 -7.05 8.70 -1.38
C LEU A 168 -6.01 9.84 -1.44
N LYS A 169 -6.39 10.99 -2.00
CA LYS A 169 -5.51 12.18 -2.09
C LYS A 169 -5.04 12.68 -0.72
N LYS A 170 -5.83 12.45 0.33
CA LYS A 170 -5.51 12.86 1.70
C LYS A 170 -4.40 11.99 2.32
N CYS A 171 -4.13 10.83 1.73
CA CYS A 171 -3.11 9.89 2.18
C CYS A 171 -1.76 10.05 1.47
N GLU A 172 -1.65 10.95 0.49
CA GLU A 172 -0.42 11.17 -0.29
C GLU A 172 0.72 11.78 0.56
N SER A 173 0.40 12.49 1.64
CA SER A 173 1.37 13.17 2.51
C SER A 173 1.75 12.39 3.78
N ASN A 174 0.93 11.42 4.20
CA ASN A 174 1.19 10.58 5.39
C ASN A 174 0.39 9.27 5.34
N ASN A 175 0.96 8.24 4.72
CA ASN A 175 0.33 6.93 4.53
C ASN A 175 0.24 6.09 5.82
N GLU A 176 0.93 6.47 6.90
CA GLU A 176 0.96 5.70 8.15
C GLU A 176 -0.13 6.10 9.14
N ASN A 177 -0.88 7.17 8.88
CA ASN A 177 -2.03 7.59 9.71
C ASN A 177 -3.12 6.48 9.75
N SER A 178 -3.74 6.27 10.92
CA SER A 178 -4.83 5.32 11.15
C SER A 178 -5.98 5.48 10.14
N PHE A 179 -6.29 6.71 9.70
CA PHE A 179 -7.26 6.95 8.63
C PHE A 179 -6.88 6.25 7.31
N CYS A 180 -5.62 6.37 6.90
CA CYS A 180 -5.14 5.82 5.64
C CYS A 180 -5.03 4.30 5.66
N ARG A 181 -4.75 3.71 6.83
CA ARG A 181 -4.83 2.26 7.02
C ARG A 181 -6.26 1.75 6.86
N ALA A 182 -7.22 2.39 7.53
CA ALA A 182 -8.64 2.06 7.39
C ALA A 182 -9.13 2.22 5.94
N LEU A 183 -8.59 3.20 5.20
CA LEU A 183 -8.87 3.37 3.77
C LEU A 183 -8.28 2.23 2.92
N ASP A 184 -7.08 1.74 3.22
CA ASP A 184 -6.51 0.57 2.52
C ASP A 184 -7.30 -0.71 2.82
N ASP A 185 -7.82 -0.88 4.03
CA ASP A 185 -8.71 -2.00 4.37
C ASP A 185 -10.00 -1.98 3.55
N ILE A 186 -10.57 -0.78 3.32
CA ILE A 186 -11.72 -0.60 2.44
C ILE A 186 -11.37 -1.02 1.00
N LYS A 187 -10.20 -0.63 0.49
CA LYS A 187 -9.74 -1.08 -0.83
C LYS A 187 -9.62 -2.61 -0.90
N ASN A 188 -9.04 -3.23 0.12
CA ASN A 188 -8.89 -4.68 0.17
C ASN A 188 -10.25 -5.38 0.17
N LYS A 189 -11.20 -4.90 0.99
CA LYS A 189 -12.58 -5.42 1.01
C LYS A 189 -13.28 -5.23 -0.33
N TYR A 190 -13.22 -4.03 -0.91
CA TYR A 190 -13.81 -3.73 -2.21
C TYR A 190 -13.31 -4.70 -3.28
N ASN A 191 -11.99 -4.88 -3.38
CA ASN A 191 -11.37 -5.74 -4.38
C ASN A 191 -11.76 -7.21 -4.22
N ASN A 192 -12.00 -7.66 -2.98
CA ASN A 192 -12.45 -9.02 -2.71
C ASN A 192 -13.92 -9.28 -3.08
N LEU A 193 -14.75 -8.23 -3.24
CA LEU A 193 -16.16 -8.35 -3.62
C LEU A 193 -16.39 -8.38 -5.15
N GLN A 194 -15.34 -8.39 -5.97
CA GLN A 194 -15.47 -8.35 -7.44
C GLN A 194 -16.39 -9.42 -8.01
N HIS A 195 -16.21 -10.67 -7.58
CA HIS A 195 -17.03 -11.82 -8.01
C HIS A 195 -18.51 -11.64 -7.69
N LEU A 196 -18.82 -10.89 -6.63
CA LEU A 196 -20.22 -10.59 -6.33
C LEU A 196 -20.79 -9.63 -7.34
N THR A 197 -19.99 -8.87 -8.10
CA THR A 197 -20.45 -7.73 -8.91
C THR A 197 -20.31 -7.95 -10.42
N ASP A 198 -20.15 -9.21 -10.86
CA ASP A 198 -19.95 -9.56 -12.27
C ASP A 198 -21.14 -9.19 -13.18
N ASP A 199 -22.35 -9.13 -12.61
CA ASP A 199 -23.59 -8.70 -13.26
C ASP A 199 -23.68 -7.18 -13.45
N CYS A 200 -22.79 -6.41 -12.83
CA CYS A 200 -22.78 -4.97 -12.95
C CYS A 200 -22.07 -4.49 -14.22
N THR A 201 -22.84 -4.07 -15.22
CA THR A 201 -22.32 -3.54 -16.48
C THR A 201 -21.74 -2.13 -16.37
N ASN A 202 -22.18 -1.35 -15.38
CA ASN A 202 -21.86 0.08 -15.24
C ASN A 202 -21.00 0.40 -14.00
N ILE A 203 -20.23 -0.56 -13.49
CA ILE A 203 -19.27 -0.26 -12.42
C ILE A 203 -18.10 0.56 -12.99
N LYS A 204 -17.86 1.72 -12.37
CA LYS A 204 -16.79 2.66 -12.71
C LYS A 204 -15.41 2.05 -12.51
N CYS A 205 -15.24 1.27 -11.44
CA CYS A 205 -13.95 0.72 -11.02
C CYS A 205 -14.11 -0.75 -10.64
N LYS A 206 -13.56 -1.68 -11.42
CA LYS A 206 -13.56 -3.11 -11.01
C LYS A 206 -12.62 -3.35 -9.81
N THR A 207 -11.56 -2.54 -9.71
CA THR A 207 -10.55 -2.58 -8.66
C THR A 207 -10.28 -1.18 -8.14
N LEU A 208 -9.96 -1.06 -6.86
CA LEU A 208 -9.41 0.14 -6.24
C LEU A 208 -7.87 0.07 -6.10
N PRO A 209 -7.16 1.19 -6.32
CA PRO A 209 -7.69 2.47 -6.82
C PRO A 209 -8.19 2.37 -8.27
N CYS A 210 -9.14 3.23 -8.65
CA CYS A 210 -9.88 3.29 -9.91
C CYS A 210 -9.05 3.53 -11.18
N VAL A 211 -7.73 3.58 -11.06
CA VAL A 211 -6.83 4.04 -12.11
C VAL A 211 -7.01 3.16 -13.37
N LYS A 212 -7.69 3.70 -14.39
CA LYS A 212 -7.23 3.49 -15.76
C LYS A 212 -5.82 4.03 -15.76
N ILE A 213 -4.81 3.17 -15.85
CA ILE A 213 -3.46 3.62 -16.18
C ILE A 213 -3.61 4.23 -17.59
N GLN A 214 -3.97 5.52 -17.70
CA GLN A 214 -3.35 6.32 -18.75
C GLN A 214 -1.89 5.97 -18.58
N LYS A 215 -1.29 5.45 -19.66
CA LYS A 215 0.16 5.28 -19.74
C LYS A 215 0.74 6.62 -19.31
N ILE A 216 1.00 6.77 -18.02
CA ILE A 216 2.04 7.63 -17.52
C ILE A 216 3.19 6.96 -18.22
N LYS A 217 3.58 7.54 -19.34
CA LYS A 217 4.93 7.43 -19.84
C LYS A 217 5.72 7.95 -18.65
N ILE A 218 6.01 7.05 -17.72
CA ILE A 218 6.96 7.28 -16.66
C ILE A 218 8.23 7.46 -17.48
N ILE A 219 8.50 8.70 -17.87
CA ILE A 219 9.87 9.14 -18.02
C ILE A 219 10.39 8.96 -16.60
N SER A 220 10.95 7.77 -16.38
CA SER A 220 11.53 7.35 -15.13
C SER A 220 12.78 8.19 -14.92
N THR A 221 12.58 9.40 -14.39
CA THR A 221 13.63 10.24 -13.83
C THR A 221 13.53 10.20 -12.31
N ARG A 222 13.42 8.99 -11.75
CA ARG A 222 13.86 8.75 -10.37
C ARG A 222 14.67 7.49 -10.33
N THR A 223 15.93 7.69 -10.71
CA THR A 223 17.02 6.73 -10.65
C THR A 223 17.04 5.99 -9.31
N SER A 224 16.90 4.67 -9.37
CA SER A 224 17.45 3.74 -8.39
C SER A 224 18.99 3.75 -8.46
N LYS A 225 19.60 4.93 -8.20
CA LYS A 225 21.05 5.16 -8.19
C LYS A 225 21.81 4.30 -7.17
N SER A 226 21.11 3.57 -6.30
CA SER A 226 21.73 2.66 -5.34
C SER A 226 22.07 1.30 -5.97
N LYS A 227 21.15 0.65 -6.71
CA LYS A 227 21.37 -0.75 -7.13
C LYS A 227 22.26 -0.86 -8.37
N THR A 228 22.10 0.03 -9.35
CA THR A 228 22.93 0.02 -10.58
C THR A 228 24.36 0.45 -10.30
N THR A 229 24.57 1.42 -9.39
CA THR A 229 25.92 1.87 -9.01
C THR A 229 26.65 0.78 -8.23
N ILE A 230 25.98 0.06 -7.32
CA ILE A 230 26.57 -1.08 -6.59
C ILE A 230 27.02 -2.19 -7.55
N ILE A 231 26.16 -2.56 -8.52
CA ILE A 231 26.51 -3.59 -9.52
C ILE A 231 27.69 -3.15 -10.38
N LEU A 232 27.73 -1.89 -10.83
CA LEU A 232 28.82 -1.36 -11.63
C LEU A 232 30.15 -1.33 -10.85
N THR A 233 30.12 -0.92 -9.57
CA THR A 233 31.32 -0.93 -8.71
C THR A 233 31.85 -2.33 -8.44
N ILE A 234 30.96 -3.32 -8.23
CA ILE A 234 31.38 -4.71 -8.03
C ILE A 234 32.02 -5.25 -9.31
N LEU A 235 31.44 -4.97 -10.48
CA LEU A 235 32.01 -5.41 -11.76
C LEU A 235 33.40 -4.82 -12.01
N ILE A 236 33.58 -3.52 -11.75
CA ILE A 236 34.87 -2.83 -11.92
C ILE A 236 35.94 -3.40 -10.97
N LEU A 237 35.58 -3.77 -9.74
CA LEU A 237 36.51 -4.34 -8.76
C LEU A 237 36.86 -5.81 -9.07
N MET A 238 35.96 -6.57 -9.69
CA MET A 238 36.21 -7.98 -10.02
C MET A 238 37.15 -8.17 -11.21
N ILE A 239 37.15 -7.25 -12.18
CA ILE A 239 38.02 -7.31 -13.37
C ILE A 239 39.52 -7.40 -13.03
N PRO A 240 40.11 -6.48 -12.23
CA PRO A 240 41.53 -6.55 -11.88
C PRO A 240 41.86 -7.77 -11.03
N LEU A 241 40.92 -8.26 -10.21
CA LEU A 241 41.10 -9.45 -9.39
C LEU A 241 41.18 -10.72 -10.24
N ILE A 242 40.31 -10.83 -11.26
CA ILE A 242 40.34 -11.92 -12.24
C ILE A 242 41.60 -11.84 -13.10
N LEU A 243 41.99 -10.65 -13.55
CA LEU A 243 43.24 -10.46 -14.29
C LEU A 243 44.48 -10.83 -13.47
N PHE A 244 44.49 -10.49 -12.17
CA PHE A 244 45.56 -10.90 -11.27
C PHE A 244 45.62 -12.41 -11.10
N ILE A 245 44.48 -13.08 -10.99
CA ILE A 245 44.42 -14.54 -10.90
C ILE A 245 44.91 -15.18 -12.21
N ILE A 246 44.47 -14.70 -13.37
CA ILE A 246 44.94 -15.19 -14.67
C ILE A 246 46.44 -14.93 -14.84
N TYR A 247 46.92 -13.73 -14.51
CA TYR A 247 48.33 -13.37 -14.64
C TYR A 247 49.23 -14.20 -13.71
N LYS A 248 48.81 -14.43 -12.47
CA LYS A 248 49.60 -15.15 -11.46
C LYS A 248 49.48 -16.68 -11.56
N PHE A 249 48.32 -17.19 -11.97
CA PHE A 249 47.99 -18.63 -11.90
C PHE A 249 47.71 -19.29 -13.24
N LEU A 250 47.82 -18.57 -14.37
CA LEU A 250 47.77 -19.20 -15.70
C LEU A 250 49.20 -19.33 -16.25
N PRO A 251 49.90 -20.47 -16.02
CA PRO A 251 51.25 -20.67 -16.52
C PRO A 251 51.18 -21.00 -18.01
N TYR A 252 51.05 -19.97 -18.85
CA TYR A 252 51.15 -20.11 -20.31
C TYR A 252 52.58 -20.43 -20.80
N ASN A 253 53.47 -20.90 -19.92
CA ASN A 253 54.90 -20.98 -20.20
C ASN A 253 55.43 -22.36 -20.59
N SER A 254 54.59 -23.41 -20.69
CA SER A 254 55.07 -24.74 -21.12
C SER A 254 54.40 -25.28 -22.38
N TYR A 255 53.07 -25.19 -22.50
CA TYR A 255 52.34 -25.80 -23.62
C TYR A 255 52.40 -25.00 -24.92
N LEU A 256 52.18 -23.68 -24.85
CA LEU A 256 52.29 -22.83 -26.04
C LEU A 256 53.73 -22.76 -26.56
N HIS A 257 54.73 -22.70 -25.67
CA HIS A 257 56.13 -22.71 -26.07
C HIS A 257 56.51 -24.03 -26.77
N ARG A 258 55.99 -25.17 -26.29
CA ARG A 258 56.21 -26.48 -26.91
C ARG A 258 55.60 -26.57 -28.31
N GLU A 259 54.38 -26.09 -28.50
CA GLU A 259 53.73 -26.11 -29.81
C GLU A 259 54.38 -25.13 -30.79
N ILE A 260 54.74 -23.93 -30.35
CA ILE A 260 55.50 -22.97 -31.17
C ILE A 260 56.85 -23.58 -31.61
N LYS A 261 57.56 -24.26 -30.69
CA LYS A 261 58.84 -24.93 -31.01
C LYS A 261 58.66 -26.09 -31.99
N ARG A 262 57.55 -26.83 -31.88
CA ARG A 262 57.16 -27.90 -32.83
C ARG A 262 56.94 -27.34 -34.23
N ILE A 263 56.18 -26.25 -34.36
CA ILE A 263 55.89 -25.60 -35.64
C ILE A 263 57.19 -25.09 -36.29
N ILE A 264 58.05 -24.40 -35.53
CA ILE A 264 59.34 -23.89 -36.02
C ILE A 264 60.25 -25.03 -36.50
N SER A 265 60.28 -26.17 -35.78
CA SER A 265 61.09 -27.32 -36.19
C SER A 265 60.62 -27.93 -37.51
N LYS A 266 59.30 -27.97 -37.74
CA LYS A 266 58.68 -28.48 -38.97
C LYS A 266 58.99 -27.56 -40.16
N CYS A 267 58.91 -26.25 -39.96
CA CYS A 267 59.29 -25.26 -40.97
C CYS A 267 60.79 -25.32 -41.33
N ARG A 268 61.68 -25.57 -40.36
CA ARG A 268 63.12 -25.74 -40.64
C ARG A 268 63.41 -27.02 -41.43
N GLY A 269 62.66 -28.09 -41.19
CA GLY A 269 62.73 -29.32 -42.00
C GLY A 269 62.36 -29.07 -43.46
N LEU A 270 61.23 -28.41 -43.69
CA LEU A 270 60.75 -28.04 -45.03
C LEU A 270 61.71 -27.10 -45.78
N LYS A 271 62.31 -26.13 -45.07
CA LYS A 271 63.32 -25.24 -45.65
C LYS A 271 64.60 -26.00 -46.07
N LYS A 272 64.99 -27.02 -45.30
CA LYS A 272 66.14 -27.89 -45.63
C LYS A 272 65.87 -28.80 -46.84
N GLU A 273 64.64 -29.27 -46.99
CA GLU A 273 64.18 -30.02 -48.18
C GLU A 273 64.15 -29.14 -49.43
N TRP A 274 63.65 -27.91 -49.32
CA TRP A 274 63.70 -26.93 -50.41
C TRP A 274 65.14 -26.62 -50.85
N SER A 275 66.05 -26.38 -49.90
CA SER A 275 67.47 -26.13 -50.21
C SER A 275 68.24 -27.33 -50.79
N LYS A 276 67.64 -28.52 -50.82
CA LYS A 276 68.22 -29.73 -51.45
C LYS A 276 67.63 -30.01 -52.84
N SER A 277 66.58 -29.30 -53.23
CA SER A 277 65.88 -29.47 -54.52
C SER A 277 66.23 -28.38 -55.54
N GLU A 278 67.04 -27.38 -55.18
CA GLU A 278 67.60 -26.40 -56.11
C GLU A 278 68.94 -26.91 -56.64
N ASN A 279 69.01 -27.15 -57.96
CA ASN A 279 70.28 -27.24 -58.68
C ASN A 279 70.99 -25.87 -58.66
N PRO A 280 72.34 -25.83 -58.64
CA PRO A 280 73.07 -24.58 -58.55
C PRO A 280 73.15 -23.93 -59.94
N GLU A 281 72.27 -22.97 -60.23
CA GLU A 281 72.53 -22.03 -61.31
C GLU A 281 73.33 -20.84 -60.78
N ILE A 282 74.59 -20.85 -61.20
CA ILE A 282 75.54 -19.76 -61.16
C ILE A 282 74.91 -18.57 -61.89
N TYR A 283 74.64 -17.48 -61.17
CA TYR A 283 74.61 -16.16 -61.81
C TYR A 283 75.27 -15.11 -60.93
N ASN A 284 76.17 -14.37 -61.56
CA ASN A 284 77.22 -13.59 -60.93
C ASN A 284 76.69 -12.43 -60.08
N ASN A 285 77.28 -12.32 -58.88
CA ASN A 285 77.32 -11.09 -58.12
C ASN A 285 78.04 -10.00 -58.93
N ILE A 286 77.36 -8.90 -59.23
CA ILE A 286 78.01 -7.59 -59.34
C ILE A 286 77.65 -6.81 -58.09
N TYR A 287 78.67 -6.68 -57.25
CA TYR A 287 78.69 -5.99 -55.97
C TYR A 287 78.69 -4.49 -56.23
N TRP A 288 77.59 -3.77 -55.96
CA TRP A 288 77.66 -2.31 -55.80
C TRP A 288 77.12 -1.88 -54.45
N ASN A 289 78.01 -1.16 -53.80
CA ASN A 289 78.13 -0.89 -52.39
C ASN A 289 77.46 0.46 -52.09
N SER A 290 76.95 0.56 -50.86
CA SER A 290 76.83 1.76 -50.05
C SER A 290 75.82 2.86 -50.43
N ASN A 291 75.19 3.33 -49.34
CA ASN A 291 74.70 4.67 -49.07
C ASN A 291 73.52 5.15 -49.91
N TYR A 292 72.35 5.31 -49.28
CA TYR A 292 71.75 6.64 -49.07
C TYR A 292 70.84 6.63 -47.83
N ASN A 293 71.21 7.47 -46.85
CA ASN A 293 70.34 7.96 -45.79
C ASN A 293 69.24 8.81 -46.43
N VAL A 294 67.97 8.54 -46.12
CA VAL A 294 66.87 9.47 -46.44
C VAL A 294 66.48 10.19 -45.16
N LEU A 295 66.95 11.44 -45.07
CA LEU A 295 66.63 12.43 -44.06
C LEU A 295 65.21 12.98 -44.25
N TYR A 296 64.57 13.28 -43.13
CA TYR A 296 63.24 13.83 -42.97
C TYR A 296 63.34 15.35 -42.71
N SER A 297 62.59 16.18 -43.44
CA SER A 297 62.20 17.58 -43.13
C SER A 297 61.73 18.28 -44.42
N SER A 298 60.81 19.23 -44.50
CA SER A 298 59.77 19.86 -43.66
C SER A 298 59.33 21.12 -44.44
N HIS A 299 58.02 21.42 -44.54
CA HIS A 299 57.41 22.77 -44.69
C HIS A 299 57.90 23.74 -45.83
N TYR A 300 57.15 24.66 -46.46
CA TYR A 300 55.90 25.38 -46.19
C TYR A 300 55.25 25.82 -47.54
N ILE A 301 54.02 26.31 -47.42
CA ILE A 301 53.04 26.77 -48.42
C ILE A 301 53.38 28.15 -49.02
N ASP A 302 52.95 28.38 -50.27
CA ASP A 302 53.05 29.61 -51.09
C ASP A 302 52.35 30.86 -50.49
N ASP A 303 52.96 32.01 -50.84
CA ASP A 303 52.54 33.43 -50.81
C ASP A 303 52.30 34.16 -49.47
#